data_AF-A0A7S4S299-F1
#
_entry.id   AF-A0A7S4S299-F1
#
_cell.length_a   1.000
_cell.length_b   1.000
_cell.length_c   1.000
_cell.angle_alpha   90.00
_cell.angle_beta   90.00
_cell.angle_gamma   90.00
#
_symmetry.space_group_name_H-M   'P 1'
#
loop_
_entity.id
_entity.type
_entity.pdbx_description
1 polymer ?
#
loop_
_entity_poly.entity_id
_entity_poly.type
_entity_poly.pdbx_seq_one_letter_code
_entity_poly.pdbx_strand_id
1 'polypeptide(L)'
;MTKLNGKRGFVGGFVEEKGAYAVKFPPENYYVDLKPEFLQKITDKDKVVNILTRGTATCKQAKNDMRDLRAKSTDRASFEKLRGDLLQSLIGGLCSRYHVDLVWFFAMLEHFSGEDPEIASQREDFWKLIQYDTGPLGLEKSECVVAEGLESAPELNGKVGFMQQFDEQKGRYVVLFPPESTVNLKPDNVRKCTGREKLLSFQEQAIEILKSTQGKAGMDDLRNACARKEHFEAARGEGLASILGPVHSRCGLDIGWYAATVGEFLGEDEEIAAKAQEIDELISWGTLGPLAFEKGTTCVEVFGLESETGRQMNGQKGLVTKWLAEKERYEVQLGPDKAVTLKPANLRRLEDRERLLCLQRALVETMSTKEVAGPINKLRREATTSLQFGRAMAKFTATTMGPVFERFGVDGAWQAAMLGIFGEDEEIWAATKQLEELTSWGTLGPDKWEKGCYLEVYGLTSEAGQKLNGMAVFLKGYDDAKGRYDVSPADDLNQTKALKGDNLRPIPVREFSGIEEATHFQLALIEAYTAPQAKEMLDALKSTCPNMQYYLTALKPRLLEFQKPVLERFGFRPDFVGQQHMQRALGPYEADPEFLQRNIDTEQMLGLPARG
;
A
#
# COMPACT_ATOMS: atom_id res chain seq x y z
N MET A 1 0.42 4.41 34.02
CA MET A 1 0.53 5.12 32.73
C MET A 1 1.32 6.41 32.93
N THR A 2 2.53 6.48 32.39
CA THR A 2 3.41 7.67 32.54
C THR A 2 3.80 8.21 31.18
N LYS A 3 3.98 9.54 31.10
CA LYS A 3 4.43 10.25 29.90
C LYS A 3 5.93 10.52 30.00
N LEU A 4 6.71 9.92 29.11
CA LEU A 4 8.08 10.34 28.83
C LEU A 4 8.09 10.88 27.40
N ASN A 5 8.50 12.15 27.21
CA ASN A 5 8.49 12.82 25.90
C ASN A 5 7.14 12.70 25.13
N GLY A 6 6.01 12.78 25.84
CA GLY A 6 4.67 12.75 25.25
C GLY A 6 4.10 11.36 24.94
N LYS A 7 4.89 10.28 25.05
CA LYS A 7 4.43 8.89 24.80
C LYS A 7 4.02 8.19 26.10
N ARG A 8 2.96 7.39 26.07
CA ARG A 8 2.45 6.61 27.22
C ARG A 8 3.11 5.23 27.26
N GLY A 9 3.63 4.81 28.42
CA GLY A 9 4.26 3.49 28.60
C GLY A 9 3.92 2.81 29.93
N PHE A 10 4.27 1.53 30.03
CA PHE A 10 4.16 0.68 31.22
C PHE A 10 5.54 0.38 31.79
N VAL A 11 5.72 0.53 33.11
CA VAL A 11 6.96 0.15 33.79
C VAL A 11 6.93 -1.36 34.03
N GLY A 12 7.98 -2.06 33.62
CA GLY A 12 8.21 -3.49 33.87
C GLY A 12 9.19 -3.72 35.03
N GLY A 13 9.57 -4.98 35.24
CA GLY A 13 10.46 -5.38 36.32
C GLY A 13 11.88 -4.79 36.23
N PHE A 14 12.58 -4.76 37.37
CA PHE A 14 13.99 -4.41 37.46
C PHE A 14 14.84 -5.48 36.78
N VAL A 15 15.77 -5.07 35.92
CA VAL A 15 16.69 -5.99 35.22
C VAL A 15 18.06 -5.86 35.85
N GLU A 16 18.42 -6.82 36.70
CA GLU A 16 19.65 -6.79 37.51
C GLU A 16 20.91 -6.58 36.66
N GLU A 17 21.02 -7.23 35.51
CA GLU A 17 22.17 -7.12 34.60
C GLU A 17 22.39 -5.70 34.05
N LYS A 18 21.35 -4.86 34.06
CA LYS A 18 21.38 -3.49 33.53
C LYS A 18 21.33 -2.42 34.61
N GLY A 19 21.10 -2.79 35.87
CA GLY A 19 20.91 -1.82 36.95
C GLY A 19 19.75 -0.84 36.69
N ALA A 20 18.75 -1.26 35.91
CA ALA A 20 17.73 -0.38 35.35
C ALA A 20 16.34 -1.07 35.33
N TYR A 21 15.28 -0.27 35.39
CA TYR A 21 13.92 -0.75 35.15
C TYR A 21 13.62 -0.73 33.65
N ALA A 22 12.98 -1.81 33.17
CA ALA A 22 12.49 -1.85 31.79
C ALA A 22 11.21 -1.01 31.68
N VAL A 23 11.09 -0.14 30.66
CA VAL A 23 9.84 0.58 30.39
C VAL A 23 9.36 0.25 28.98
N LYS A 24 8.16 -0.33 28.89
CA LYS A 24 7.55 -0.79 27.64
C LYS A 24 6.72 0.34 27.02
N PHE A 25 7.17 0.81 25.86
CA PHE A 25 6.40 1.67 24.98
C PHE A 25 6.07 0.87 23.72
N PRO A 26 4.82 0.71 23.28
CA PRO A 26 4.58 0.10 21.97
C PRO A 26 5.19 1.00 20.86
N PRO A 27 5.99 0.47 19.92
CA PRO A 27 6.39 -0.93 19.73
C PRO A 27 7.79 -1.35 20.29
N GLU A 28 8.53 -0.48 20.98
CA GLU A 28 9.93 -0.72 21.40
C GLU A 28 10.16 -0.57 22.93
N ASN A 29 10.93 -1.49 23.52
CA ASN A 29 11.36 -1.41 24.93
C ASN A 29 12.60 -0.51 25.06
N TYR A 30 12.54 0.51 25.93
CA TYR A 30 13.70 1.30 26.33
C TYR A 30 14.10 0.98 27.77
N TYR A 31 15.41 1.03 28.04
CA TYR A 31 16.00 0.92 29.37
C TYR A 31 16.45 2.30 29.83
N VAL A 32 16.13 2.69 31.06
CA VAL A 32 16.57 3.95 31.66
C VAL A 32 17.71 3.66 32.63
N ASP A 33 18.94 4.05 32.26
CA ASP A 33 20.13 3.89 33.11
C ASP A 33 20.04 4.75 34.37
N LEU A 34 20.23 4.13 35.53
CA LEU A 34 20.26 4.79 36.83
C LEU A 34 21.70 4.95 37.30
N LYS A 35 22.17 6.20 37.47
CA LYS A 35 23.51 6.43 38.04
C LYS A 35 23.54 6.04 39.53
N PRO A 36 24.58 5.34 40.03
CA PRO A 36 24.70 4.88 41.42
C PRO A 36 24.54 5.96 42.51
N GLU A 37 24.90 7.20 42.19
CA GLU A 37 24.77 8.36 43.08
C GLU A 37 23.32 8.74 43.43
N PHE A 38 22.34 8.32 42.62
CA PHE A 38 20.92 8.51 42.93
C PHE A 38 20.37 7.40 43.83
N LEU A 39 20.92 6.17 43.76
CA LEU A 39 20.52 5.04 44.62
C LEU A 39 20.84 5.31 46.11
N GLN A 40 21.92 6.04 46.41
CA GLN A 40 22.25 6.43 47.79
C GLN A 40 21.27 7.42 48.43
N LYS A 41 20.44 8.12 47.64
CA LYS A 41 19.39 9.01 48.18
C LYS A 41 18.09 8.24 48.50
N ILE A 42 17.96 7.01 48.02
CA ILE A 42 16.74 6.18 48.10
C ILE A 42 16.72 5.36 49.38
N THR A 43 17.87 5.05 49.99
CA THR A 43 17.98 4.18 51.18
C THR A 43 17.58 4.82 52.51
N ASP A 44 17.19 6.10 52.51
CA ASP A 44 16.76 6.82 53.72
C ASP A 44 15.27 6.56 53.98
N LYS A 45 15.00 5.45 54.67
CA LYS A 45 13.65 5.00 55.06
C LYS A 45 12.81 6.11 55.70
N ASP A 46 13.39 6.92 56.58
CA ASP A 46 12.68 7.99 57.28
C ASP A 46 12.21 9.10 56.33
N LYS A 47 12.94 9.36 55.25
CA LYS A 47 12.48 10.27 54.19
C LYS A 47 11.31 9.69 53.41
N VAL A 48 11.33 8.40 53.09
CA VAL A 48 10.24 7.73 52.36
C VAL A 48 8.94 7.74 53.18
N VAL A 49 9.00 7.40 54.47
CA VAL A 49 7.85 7.45 55.38
C VAL A 49 7.31 8.88 55.53
N ASN A 50 8.19 9.89 55.64
CA ASN A 50 7.75 11.29 55.70
C ASN A 50 7.08 11.78 54.41
N ILE A 51 7.60 11.37 53.24
CA ILE A 51 6.99 11.67 51.94
C ILE A 51 5.59 11.05 51.86
N LEU A 52 5.46 9.78 52.25
CA LEU A 52 4.19 9.04 52.25
C LEU A 52 3.16 9.63 53.20
N THR A 53 3.56 9.92 54.45
CA THR A 53 2.67 10.50 55.46
C THR A 53 2.10 11.84 54.98
N ARG A 54 2.94 12.70 54.41
CA ARG A 54 2.51 13.99 53.86
C ARG A 54 1.69 13.83 52.59
N GLY A 55 2.07 12.92 51.71
CA GLY A 55 1.31 12.57 50.51
C GLY A 55 -0.12 12.13 50.86
N THR A 56 -0.26 11.21 51.81
CA THR A 56 -1.54 10.71 52.31
C THR A 56 -2.39 11.81 52.95
N ALA A 57 -1.80 12.69 53.78
CA ALA A 57 -2.53 13.83 54.35
C ALA A 57 -3.04 14.79 53.25
N THR A 58 -2.21 15.04 52.24
CA THR A 58 -2.57 15.93 51.13
C THR A 58 -3.65 15.28 50.24
N CYS A 59 -3.59 13.98 50.00
CA CYS A 59 -4.63 13.22 49.31
C CYS A 59 -5.95 13.18 50.08
N LYS A 60 -5.92 13.07 51.42
CA LYS A 60 -7.12 13.16 52.26
C LYS A 60 -7.78 14.52 52.13
N GLN A 61 -7.00 15.59 52.18
CA GLN A 61 -7.50 16.95 51.96
C GLN A 61 -8.09 17.10 50.55
N ALA A 62 -7.37 16.64 49.52
CA ALA A 62 -7.84 16.66 48.15
C ALA A 62 -9.13 15.86 47.94
N LYS A 63 -9.30 14.72 48.61
CA LYS A 63 -10.54 13.93 48.56
C LYS A 63 -11.72 14.70 49.15
N ASN A 64 -11.49 15.43 50.25
CA ASN A 64 -12.51 16.32 50.82
C ASN A 64 -12.83 17.49 49.87
N ASP A 65 -11.80 18.13 49.31
CA ASP A 65 -11.97 19.22 48.34
C ASP A 65 -12.70 18.73 47.07
N MET A 66 -12.42 17.52 46.59
CA MET A 66 -13.12 16.88 45.47
C MET A 66 -14.58 16.58 45.82
N ARG A 67 -14.87 16.16 47.05
CA ARG A 67 -16.25 15.94 47.53
C ARG A 67 -17.04 17.24 47.55
N ASP A 68 -16.42 18.33 48.02
CA ASP A 68 -17.00 19.67 48.03
C ASP A 68 -17.17 20.24 46.62
N LEU A 69 -16.20 20.02 45.74
CA LEU A 69 -16.27 20.42 44.32
C LEU A 69 -17.35 19.64 43.58
N ARG A 70 -17.49 18.34 43.83
CA ARG A 70 -18.56 17.51 43.25
C ARG A 70 -19.94 18.00 43.70
N ALA A 71 -20.07 18.50 44.93
CA ALA A 71 -21.31 19.10 45.41
C ALA A 71 -21.62 20.47 44.77
N LYS A 72 -20.62 21.16 44.21
CA LYS A 72 -20.74 22.51 43.63
C LYS A 72 -20.75 22.55 42.09
N SER A 73 -20.22 21.53 41.42
CA SER A 73 -20.14 21.49 39.95
C SER A 73 -21.47 21.04 39.33
N THR A 74 -22.00 21.82 38.39
CA THR A 74 -23.24 21.53 37.67
C THR A 74 -23.04 20.69 36.41
N ASP A 75 -21.81 20.65 35.85
CA ASP A 75 -21.47 19.81 34.70
C ASP A 75 -20.22 18.95 34.91
N ARG A 76 -20.20 17.81 34.21
CA ARG A 76 -19.23 16.72 34.35
C ARG A 76 -17.87 17.01 33.71
N ALA A 77 -17.82 17.77 32.62
CA ALA A 77 -16.57 18.09 31.94
C ALA A 77 -15.73 19.04 32.80
N SER A 78 -16.39 20.00 33.44
CA SER A 78 -15.78 20.92 34.40
C SER A 78 -15.22 20.19 35.62
N PHE A 79 -15.94 19.18 36.15
CA PHE A 79 -15.47 18.36 37.27
C PHE A 79 -14.23 17.54 36.91
N GLU A 80 -14.23 16.83 35.78
CA GLU A 80 -13.07 16.00 35.38
C GLU A 80 -11.84 16.85 35.06
N LYS A 81 -12.02 18.05 34.49
CA LYS A 81 -10.93 19.01 34.28
C LYS A 81 -10.35 19.51 35.60
N LEU A 82 -11.20 20.01 36.52
CA LEU A 82 -10.77 20.49 37.84
C LEU A 82 -10.08 19.41 38.65
N ARG A 83 -10.57 18.17 38.55
CA ARG A 83 -9.96 16.99 39.16
C ARG A 83 -8.58 16.68 38.55
N GLY A 84 -8.46 16.73 37.23
CA GLY A 84 -7.18 16.56 36.54
C GLY A 84 -6.17 17.60 36.98
N ASP A 85 -6.58 18.87 37.05
CA ASP A 85 -5.75 19.98 37.51
C ASP A 85 -5.36 19.83 38.98
N LEU A 86 -6.28 19.38 39.84
CA LEU A 86 -6.03 19.14 41.26
C LEU A 86 -5.04 17.99 41.47
N LEU A 87 -5.23 16.84 40.78
CA LEU A 87 -4.31 15.70 40.85
C LEU A 87 -2.93 16.05 40.30
N GLN A 88 -2.87 16.82 39.20
CA GLN A 88 -1.61 17.27 38.62
C GLN A 88 -0.90 18.28 39.54
N SER A 89 -1.62 19.15 40.22
CA SER A 89 -1.07 20.07 41.23
C SER A 89 -0.58 19.34 42.48
N LEU A 90 -1.32 18.32 42.94
CA LEU A 90 -0.96 17.49 44.10
C LEU A 90 0.31 16.70 43.84
N ILE A 91 0.28 15.92 42.75
CA ILE A 91 1.40 15.04 42.42
C ILE A 91 2.58 15.88 41.94
N GLY A 92 2.35 16.94 41.15
CA GLY A 92 3.38 17.89 40.75
C GLY A 92 4.02 18.63 41.93
N GLY A 93 3.23 18.99 42.95
CA GLY A 93 3.73 19.62 44.18
C GLY A 93 4.60 18.68 45.03
N LEU A 94 4.20 17.40 45.15
CA LEU A 94 5.01 16.36 45.80
C LEU A 94 6.30 16.09 45.00
N CYS A 95 6.19 15.85 43.69
CA CYS A 95 7.30 15.61 42.78
C CYS A 95 8.32 16.76 42.77
N SER A 96 7.85 18.02 42.66
CA SER A 96 8.70 19.20 42.64
C SER A 96 9.40 19.45 43.97
N ARG A 97 8.74 19.19 45.10
CA ARG A 97 9.29 19.42 46.44
C ARG A 97 10.37 18.40 46.82
N TYR A 98 10.30 17.20 46.26
CA TYR A 98 11.25 16.11 46.54
C TYR A 98 12.18 15.80 45.35
N HIS A 99 12.11 16.58 44.26
CA HIS A 99 12.88 16.39 43.03
C HIS A 99 12.78 14.97 42.45
N VAL A 100 11.60 14.36 42.54
CA VAL A 100 11.31 13.02 41.98
C VAL A 100 10.23 13.14 40.93
N ASP A 101 10.38 12.47 39.79
CA ASP A 101 9.30 12.40 38.80
C ASP A 101 8.21 11.39 39.22
N LEU A 102 7.09 11.39 38.49
CA LEU A 102 5.93 10.54 38.76
C LEU A 102 6.25 9.04 38.67
N VAL A 103 7.07 8.65 37.69
CA VAL A 103 7.50 7.25 37.48
C VAL A 103 8.32 6.80 38.68
N TRP A 104 9.25 7.66 39.11
CA TRP A 104 10.10 7.48 40.28
C TRP A 104 9.31 7.32 41.57
N PHE A 105 8.29 8.14 41.78
CA PHE A 105 7.44 8.05 42.96
C PHE A 105 6.75 6.68 43.06
N PHE A 106 6.17 6.16 41.97
CA PHE A 106 5.50 4.87 41.97
C PHE A 106 6.48 3.69 42.10
N ALA A 107 7.64 3.73 41.44
CA ALA A 107 8.66 2.70 41.57
C ALA A 107 9.23 2.60 43.00
N MET A 108 9.43 3.76 43.66
CA MET A 108 9.85 3.82 45.06
C MET A 108 8.81 3.18 45.99
N LEU A 109 7.52 3.44 45.76
CA LEU A 109 6.44 2.86 46.56
C LEU A 109 6.36 1.34 46.43
N GLU A 110 6.57 0.79 45.23
CA GLU A 110 6.59 -0.67 45.05
C GLU A 110 7.80 -1.30 45.74
N HIS A 111 8.99 -0.74 45.55
CA HIS A 111 10.22 -1.29 46.12
C HIS A 111 10.17 -1.37 47.66
N PHE A 112 9.84 -0.28 48.34
CA PHE A 112 9.86 -0.25 49.81
C PHE A 112 8.69 -0.97 50.47
N SER A 113 7.56 -1.13 49.78
CA SER A 113 6.41 -1.86 50.32
C SER A 113 6.65 -3.37 50.48
N GLY A 114 7.65 -3.93 49.78
CA GLY A 114 8.06 -5.32 49.97
C GLY A 114 8.92 -5.55 51.22
N GLU A 115 9.59 -4.51 51.71
CA GLU A 115 10.57 -4.60 52.80
C GLU A 115 10.01 -4.09 54.15
N ASP A 116 9.02 -3.19 54.12
CA ASP A 116 8.50 -2.54 55.33
C ASP A 116 6.96 -2.56 55.42
N PRO A 117 6.39 -3.20 56.46
CA PRO A 117 4.93 -3.26 56.67
C PRO A 117 4.24 -1.91 56.86
N GLU A 118 4.93 -0.91 57.41
CA GLU A 118 4.37 0.44 57.63
C GLU A 118 4.23 1.18 56.30
N ILE A 119 5.25 1.08 55.44
CA ILE A 119 5.21 1.63 54.09
C ILE A 119 4.15 0.91 53.24
N ALA A 120 4.04 -0.41 53.37
CA ALA A 120 2.99 -1.19 52.70
C ALA A 120 1.58 -0.71 53.10
N SER A 121 1.35 -0.48 54.40
CA SER A 121 0.07 0.03 54.92
C SER A 121 -0.25 1.45 54.42
N GLN A 122 0.73 2.35 54.45
CA GLN A 122 0.55 3.73 53.95
C GLN A 122 0.34 3.78 52.43
N ARG A 123 1.01 2.89 51.68
CA ARG A 123 0.78 2.71 50.24
C ARG A 123 -0.64 2.26 49.97
N GLU A 124 -1.17 1.33 50.76
CA GLU A 124 -2.54 0.82 50.63
C GLU A 124 -3.58 1.91 50.92
N ASP A 125 -3.37 2.71 51.96
CA ASP A 125 -4.22 3.88 52.26
C ASP A 125 -4.17 4.93 51.15
N PHE A 126 -2.98 5.19 50.60
CA PHE A 126 -2.80 6.08 49.45
C PHE A 126 -3.53 5.56 48.21
N TRP A 127 -3.44 4.25 47.91
CA TRP A 127 -4.18 3.62 46.82
C TRP A 127 -5.69 3.67 47.02
N LYS A 128 -6.20 3.44 48.24
CA LYS A 128 -7.63 3.60 48.56
C LYS A 128 -8.13 5.05 48.41
N LEU A 129 -7.24 6.03 48.50
CA LEU A 129 -7.54 7.45 48.29
C LEU A 129 -7.63 7.84 46.81
N ILE A 130 -6.91 7.13 45.94
CA ILE A 130 -6.87 7.39 44.49
C ILE A 130 -7.60 6.34 43.64
N GLN A 131 -7.99 5.21 44.24
CA GLN A 131 -8.85 4.21 43.62
C GLN A 131 -10.18 4.87 43.26
N TYR A 132 -10.57 4.70 42.00
CA TYR A 132 -11.91 5.03 41.53
C TYR A 132 -12.94 4.21 42.32
N ASP A 133 -14.18 4.69 42.40
CA ASP A 133 -15.33 3.93 42.93
C ASP A 133 -15.59 2.70 42.02
N THR A 134 -14.72 1.68 42.10
CA THR A 134 -14.79 0.45 41.31
C THR A 134 -15.74 -0.58 41.90
N GLY A 135 -16.34 -0.26 43.04
CA GLY A 135 -17.24 -1.14 43.78
C GLY A 135 -16.56 -2.42 44.27
N PRO A 136 -17.33 -3.33 44.91
CA PRO A 136 -16.79 -4.56 45.50
C PRO A 136 -16.20 -5.56 44.48
N LEU A 137 -16.47 -5.40 43.19
CA LEU A 137 -15.96 -6.28 42.12
C LEU A 137 -14.73 -5.72 41.42
N GLY A 138 -14.24 -4.53 41.83
CA GLY A 138 -13.10 -3.88 41.17
C GLY A 138 -13.37 -3.63 39.69
N LEU A 139 -14.61 -3.24 39.35
CA LEU A 139 -15.00 -2.93 37.98
C LEU A 139 -14.63 -1.48 37.67
N GLU A 140 -13.92 -1.26 36.58
CA GLU A 140 -13.61 0.09 36.11
C GLU A 140 -14.72 0.67 35.25
N LYS A 141 -14.78 2.00 35.18
CA LYS A 141 -15.73 2.69 34.31
C LYS A 141 -15.50 2.28 32.85
N SER A 142 -16.58 2.03 32.14
CA SER A 142 -16.63 1.48 30.79
C SER A 142 -16.22 0.00 30.68
N GLU A 143 -16.00 -0.69 31.80
CA GLU A 143 -15.80 -2.15 31.77
C GLU A 143 -17.12 -2.85 31.40
N CYS A 144 -17.01 -3.87 30.55
CA CYS A 144 -18.15 -4.67 30.10
C CYS A 144 -18.55 -5.65 31.18
N VAL A 145 -19.85 -5.72 31.43
CA VAL A 145 -20.42 -6.63 32.41
C VAL A 145 -21.62 -7.38 31.83
N VAL A 146 -21.85 -8.60 32.30
CA VAL A 146 -23.06 -9.37 31.99
C VAL A 146 -24.01 -9.29 33.17
N ALA A 147 -25.28 -8.96 32.92
CA ALA A 147 -26.33 -9.05 33.93
C ALA A 147 -26.75 -10.51 34.14
N GLU A 148 -26.87 -10.92 35.40
CA GLU A 148 -27.32 -12.26 35.78
C GLU A 148 -28.24 -12.20 37.01
N GLY A 149 -29.10 -13.20 37.19
CA GLY A 149 -29.94 -13.31 38.39
C GLY A 149 -30.98 -12.19 38.58
N LEU A 150 -31.37 -11.46 37.53
CA LEU A 150 -32.41 -10.43 37.62
C LEU A 150 -33.81 -11.04 37.64
N GLU A 151 -34.51 -10.90 38.75
CA GLU A 151 -35.92 -11.31 38.90
C GLU A 151 -36.90 -10.26 38.34
N SER A 152 -36.58 -8.97 38.52
CA SER A 152 -37.46 -7.87 38.12
C SER A 152 -37.34 -7.46 36.65
N ALA A 153 -36.27 -7.91 35.98
CA ALA A 153 -35.98 -7.63 34.57
C ALA A 153 -35.27 -8.85 33.95
N PRO A 154 -35.92 -10.02 33.90
CA PRO A 154 -35.30 -11.27 33.44
C PRO A 154 -34.80 -11.21 32.00
N GLU A 155 -35.35 -10.31 31.18
CA GLU A 155 -34.94 -10.06 29.80
C GLU A 155 -33.52 -9.47 29.65
N LEU A 156 -32.97 -8.89 30.71
CA LEU A 156 -31.60 -8.37 30.75
C LEU A 156 -30.57 -9.44 31.14
N ASN A 157 -31.00 -10.61 31.62
CA ASN A 157 -30.08 -11.68 31.97
C ASN A 157 -29.36 -12.21 30.72
N GLY A 158 -28.03 -12.33 30.81
CA GLY A 158 -27.16 -12.70 29.69
C GLY A 158 -26.84 -11.55 28.73
N LYS A 159 -27.42 -10.35 28.92
CA LYS A 159 -27.07 -9.18 28.11
C LYS A 159 -25.80 -8.52 28.63
N VAL A 160 -24.98 -8.04 27.69
CA VAL A 160 -23.78 -7.26 27.96
C VAL A 160 -24.17 -5.79 28.13
N GLY A 161 -23.78 -5.21 29.26
CA GLY A 161 -23.88 -3.78 29.54
C GLY A 161 -22.51 -3.18 29.86
N PHE A 162 -22.46 -1.86 29.98
CA PHE A 162 -21.24 -1.10 30.24
C PHE A 162 -21.35 -0.38 31.57
N MET A 163 -20.40 -0.63 32.47
CA MET A 163 -20.38 -0.02 33.79
C MET A 163 -20.15 1.49 33.67
N GLN A 164 -21.07 2.31 34.18
CA GLN A 164 -20.93 3.77 34.19
C GLN A 164 -20.29 4.29 35.48
N GLN A 165 -20.79 3.80 36.62
CA GLN A 165 -20.27 4.09 37.95
C GLN A 165 -20.81 3.08 38.99
N PHE A 166 -20.19 3.02 40.16
CA PHE A 166 -20.78 2.39 41.35
C PHE A 166 -21.46 3.45 42.23
N ASP A 167 -22.74 3.27 42.52
CA ASP A 167 -23.51 4.09 43.46
C ASP A 167 -23.28 3.53 44.88
N GLU A 168 -22.29 4.09 45.59
CA GLU A 168 -21.94 3.66 46.95
C GLU A 168 -23.12 3.77 47.93
N GLN A 169 -23.99 4.77 47.76
CA GLN A 169 -25.13 4.99 48.67
C GLN A 169 -26.15 3.87 48.55
N LYS A 170 -26.34 3.35 47.33
CA LYS A 170 -27.27 2.24 47.07
C LYS A 170 -26.60 0.88 47.08
N GLY A 171 -25.27 0.83 47.10
CA GLY A 171 -24.49 -0.40 46.94
C GLY A 171 -24.76 -1.09 45.60
N ARG A 172 -24.91 -0.33 44.51
CA ARG A 172 -25.32 -0.84 43.19
C ARG A 172 -24.45 -0.30 42.06
N TYR A 173 -24.20 -1.12 41.05
CA TYR A 173 -23.60 -0.70 39.80
C TYR A 173 -24.64 -0.05 38.90
N VAL A 174 -24.31 1.11 38.35
CA VAL A 174 -25.07 1.77 37.31
C VAL A 174 -24.56 1.24 35.97
N VAL A 175 -25.35 0.39 35.31
CA VAL A 175 -24.95 -0.30 34.07
C VAL A 175 -25.81 0.20 32.90
N LEU A 176 -25.16 0.60 31.82
CA LEU A 176 -25.81 1.00 30.57
C LEU A 176 -25.93 -0.20 29.63
N PHE A 177 -27.16 -0.59 29.31
CA PHE A 177 -27.47 -1.59 28.29
C PHE A 177 -27.90 -0.88 26.99
N PRO A 178 -27.28 -1.18 25.84
CA PRO A 178 -27.72 -0.69 24.55
C PRO A 178 -29.18 -1.09 24.23
N PRO A 179 -29.99 -0.23 23.56
CA PRO A 179 -29.60 1.04 22.96
C PRO A 179 -29.31 2.15 23.98
N GLU A 180 -30.13 2.37 25.03
CA GLU A 180 -29.92 3.43 26.05
C GLU A 180 -30.56 3.16 27.43
N SER A 181 -30.82 1.90 27.82
CA SER A 181 -31.41 1.63 29.15
C SER A 181 -30.33 1.57 30.24
N THR A 182 -30.42 2.45 31.24
CA THR A 182 -29.52 2.41 32.41
C THR A 182 -30.21 1.72 33.58
N VAL A 183 -29.57 0.72 34.18
CA VAL A 183 -30.15 -0.08 35.26
C VAL A 183 -29.19 -0.15 36.46
N ASN A 184 -29.74 -0.05 37.68
CA ASN A 184 -28.97 -0.15 38.92
C ASN A 184 -28.96 -1.59 39.44
N LEU A 185 -27.85 -2.29 39.25
CA LEU A 185 -27.68 -3.70 39.55
C LEU A 185 -26.94 -3.94 40.86
N LYS A 186 -27.37 -4.94 41.63
CA LYS A 186 -26.60 -5.41 42.78
C LYS A 186 -25.29 -6.06 42.31
N PRO A 187 -24.22 -6.04 43.12
CA PRO A 187 -22.98 -6.76 42.79
C PRO A 187 -23.20 -8.22 42.42
N ASP A 188 -24.08 -8.92 43.14
CA ASP A 188 -24.38 -10.33 42.88
C ASP A 188 -25.07 -10.58 41.53
N ASN A 189 -25.58 -9.53 40.89
CA ASN A 189 -26.29 -9.60 39.62
C ASN A 189 -25.42 -9.17 38.43
N VAL A 190 -24.11 -9.03 38.64
CA VAL A 190 -23.15 -8.50 37.67
C VAL A 190 -21.89 -9.35 37.67
N ARG A 191 -21.43 -9.77 36.50
CA ARG A 191 -20.09 -10.36 36.33
C ARG A 191 -19.30 -9.68 35.22
N LYS A 192 -17.97 -9.78 35.26
CA LYS A 192 -17.10 -9.33 34.16
C LYS A 192 -17.42 -10.10 32.88
N CYS A 193 -17.50 -9.38 31.75
CA CYS A 193 -17.59 -10.03 30.44
C CYS A 193 -16.29 -10.73 30.09
N THR A 194 -16.41 -11.87 29.43
CA THR A 194 -15.30 -12.50 28.71
C THR A 194 -14.95 -11.70 27.44
N GLY A 195 -13.75 -11.92 26.89
CA GLY A 195 -13.35 -11.33 25.61
C GLY A 195 -14.32 -11.68 24.47
N ARG A 196 -14.78 -12.94 24.45
CA ARG A 196 -15.79 -13.47 23.51
C ARG A 196 -17.11 -12.68 23.58
N GLU A 197 -17.70 -12.56 24.76
CA GLU A 197 -18.99 -11.87 24.95
C GLU A 197 -18.90 -10.38 24.61
N LYS A 198 -17.76 -9.76 24.98
CA LYS A 198 -17.48 -8.37 24.63
C LYS A 198 -17.42 -8.18 23.12
N LEU A 199 -16.76 -9.09 22.41
CA LEU A 199 -16.66 -9.05 20.95
C LEU A 199 -18.02 -9.27 20.27
N LEU A 200 -18.80 -10.26 20.69
CA LEU A 200 -20.14 -10.50 20.13
C LEU A 200 -21.08 -9.30 20.33
N SER A 201 -21.09 -8.71 21.53
CA SER A 201 -21.89 -7.51 21.82
C SER A 201 -21.48 -6.32 20.96
N PHE A 202 -20.18 -6.15 20.70
CA PHE A 202 -19.69 -5.13 19.77
C PHE A 202 -20.17 -5.39 18.34
N GLN A 203 -20.01 -6.62 17.84
CA GLN A 203 -20.40 -6.98 16.48
C GLN A 203 -21.91 -6.79 16.25
N GLU A 204 -22.75 -7.19 17.20
CA GLU A 204 -24.21 -7.00 17.11
C GLU A 204 -24.59 -5.53 16.97
N GLN A 205 -24.01 -4.66 17.80
CA GLN A 205 -24.27 -3.23 17.74
C GLN A 205 -23.70 -2.60 16.47
N ALA A 206 -22.53 -3.04 16.00
CA ALA A 206 -21.97 -2.58 14.74
C ALA A 206 -22.87 -2.94 13.56
N ILE A 207 -23.35 -4.19 13.49
CA ILE A 207 -24.30 -4.66 12.47
C ILE A 207 -25.60 -3.84 12.53
N GLU A 208 -26.15 -3.61 13.72
CA GLU A 208 -27.36 -2.80 13.89
C GLU A 208 -27.18 -1.37 13.35
N ILE A 209 -26.08 -0.71 13.70
CA ILE A 209 -25.77 0.64 13.20
C ILE A 209 -25.57 0.63 11.69
N LEU A 210 -24.77 -0.30 11.15
CA LEU A 210 -24.49 -0.40 9.72
C LEU A 210 -25.76 -0.69 8.91
N LYS A 211 -26.71 -1.45 9.47
CA LYS A 211 -28.01 -1.73 8.83
C LYS A 211 -29.04 -0.60 8.99
N SER A 212 -28.84 0.31 9.94
CA SER A 212 -29.71 1.47 10.13
C SER A 212 -29.74 2.38 8.90
N THR A 213 -30.79 3.19 8.75
CA THR A 213 -30.90 4.15 7.64
C THR A 213 -29.71 5.10 7.58
N GLN A 214 -29.23 5.57 8.73
CA GLN A 214 -28.08 6.47 8.81
C GLN A 214 -26.75 5.77 8.48
N GLY A 215 -26.55 4.53 8.96
CA GLY A 215 -25.36 3.74 8.64
C GLY A 215 -25.27 3.41 7.16
N LYS A 216 -26.39 2.99 6.55
CA LYS A 216 -26.49 2.76 5.10
C LYS A 216 -26.19 4.04 4.31
N ALA A 217 -26.80 5.16 4.67
CA ALA A 217 -26.53 6.44 4.02
C ALA A 217 -25.05 6.84 4.14
N GLY A 218 -24.45 6.71 5.33
CA GLY A 218 -23.02 7.01 5.53
C GLY A 218 -22.09 6.09 4.72
N MET A 219 -22.39 4.80 4.64
CA MET A 219 -21.62 3.87 3.80
C MET A 219 -21.81 4.15 2.31
N ASP A 220 -23.02 4.51 1.87
CA ASP A 220 -23.29 4.88 0.49
C ASP A 220 -22.61 6.19 0.12
N ASP A 221 -22.59 7.19 1.01
CA ASP A 221 -21.87 8.43 0.85
C ASP A 221 -20.36 8.19 0.72
N LEU A 222 -19.80 7.33 1.58
CA LEU A 222 -18.40 6.91 1.51
C LEU A 222 -18.07 6.20 0.20
N ARG A 223 -18.92 5.26 -0.23
CA ARG A 223 -18.78 4.57 -1.53
C ARG A 223 -18.92 5.55 -2.69
N ASN A 224 -19.80 6.54 -2.60
CA ASN A 224 -20.06 7.52 -3.65
C ASN A 224 -18.97 8.58 -3.76
N ALA A 225 -18.30 8.92 -2.65
CA ALA A 225 -17.17 9.82 -2.64
C ALA A 225 -15.91 9.22 -3.30
N CYS A 226 -15.80 7.89 -3.36
CA CYS A 226 -14.68 7.21 -3.98
C CYS A 226 -15.00 6.82 -5.44
N ALA A 227 -14.04 7.04 -6.34
CA ALA A 227 -14.14 6.60 -7.73
C ALA A 227 -13.70 5.14 -7.93
N ARG A 228 -12.82 4.65 -7.06
CA ARG A 228 -12.19 3.32 -7.15
C ARG A 228 -12.15 2.64 -5.78
N LYS A 229 -12.06 1.30 -5.79
CA LYS A 229 -11.99 0.47 -4.59
C LYS A 229 -10.79 0.85 -3.71
N GLU A 230 -9.64 1.15 -4.28
CA GLU A 230 -8.43 1.49 -3.52
C GLU A 230 -8.60 2.80 -2.73
N HIS A 231 -9.26 3.79 -3.33
CA HIS A 231 -9.57 5.05 -2.65
C HIS A 231 -10.55 4.82 -1.50
N PHE A 232 -11.50 3.90 -1.69
CA PHE A 232 -12.42 3.50 -0.64
C PHE A 232 -11.70 2.78 0.50
N GLU A 233 -10.85 1.80 0.21
CA GLU A 233 -10.09 1.10 1.24
C GLU A 233 -9.24 2.07 2.07
N ALA A 234 -8.64 3.09 1.43
CA ALA A 234 -7.90 4.15 2.11
C ALA A 234 -8.81 5.06 2.97
N ALA A 235 -9.99 5.43 2.47
CA ALA A 235 -10.95 6.29 3.18
C ALA A 235 -11.79 5.52 4.23
N ARG A 236 -11.87 4.20 4.12
CA ARG A 236 -12.75 3.32 4.89
C ARG A 236 -12.49 3.44 6.39
N GLY A 237 -11.22 3.52 6.79
CA GLY A 237 -10.86 3.63 8.20
C GLY A 237 -11.47 4.86 8.88
N GLU A 238 -11.35 6.03 8.26
CA GLU A 238 -11.89 7.28 8.81
C GLU A 238 -13.42 7.35 8.69
N GLY A 239 -13.97 6.95 7.54
CA GLY A 239 -15.41 6.90 7.32
C GLY A 239 -16.13 5.97 8.30
N LEU A 240 -15.60 4.76 8.50
CA LEU A 240 -16.13 3.81 9.48
C LEU A 240 -15.98 4.30 10.91
N ALA A 241 -14.88 4.99 11.26
CA ALA A 241 -14.73 5.56 12.59
C ALA A 241 -15.83 6.60 12.90
N SER A 242 -16.28 7.36 11.89
CA SER A 242 -17.42 8.27 12.03
C SER A 242 -18.75 7.52 12.21
N ILE A 243 -19.01 6.52 11.36
CA ILE A 243 -20.25 5.74 11.38
C ILE A 243 -20.38 4.89 12.66
N LEU A 244 -19.30 4.22 13.06
CA LEU A 244 -19.24 3.36 14.25
C LEU A 244 -18.85 4.12 15.53
N GLY A 245 -18.61 5.44 15.44
CA GLY A 245 -18.28 6.29 16.58
C GLY A 245 -19.22 6.12 17.79
N PRO A 246 -20.55 6.01 17.60
CA PRO A 246 -21.48 5.69 18.69
C PRO A 246 -21.26 4.31 19.32
N VAL A 247 -20.89 3.28 18.54
CA VAL A 247 -20.56 1.94 19.08
C VAL A 247 -19.27 2.01 19.88
N HIS A 248 -18.21 2.61 19.32
CA HIS A 248 -16.93 2.78 19.99
C HIS A 248 -17.06 3.52 21.32
N SER A 249 -17.80 4.63 21.32
CA SER A 249 -18.02 5.47 22.52
C SER A 249 -18.82 4.73 23.59
N ARG A 250 -19.83 3.93 23.20
CA ARG A 250 -20.61 3.12 24.15
C ARG A 250 -19.81 1.95 24.69
N CYS A 251 -19.04 1.28 23.83
CA CYS A 251 -18.32 0.08 24.20
C CYS A 251 -16.99 0.32 24.90
N GLY A 252 -16.46 1.55 24.84
CA GLY A 252 -15.10 1.84 25.28
C GLY A 252 -14.06 1.04 24.49
N LEU A 253 -14.36 0.74 23.23
CA LEU A 253 -13.54 -0.07 22.33
C LEU A 253 -13.13 0.77 21.14
N ASP A 254 -11.86 0.69 20.77
CA ASP A 254 -11.37 1.21 19.50
C ASP A 254 -11.31 0.10 18.43
N ILE A 255 -11.21 0.52 17.17
CA ILE A 255 -11.20 -0.39 16.03
C ILE A 255 -9.95 -1.29 15.99
N GLY A 256 -8.86 -0.88 16.63
CA GLY A 256 -7.64 -1.67 16.77
C GLY A 256 -7.84 -2.85 17.72
N TRP A 257 -8.56 -2.65 18.82
CA TRP A 257 -8.98 -3.76 19.69
C TRP A 257 -9.83 -4.77 18.94
N TYR A 258 -10.84 -4.30 18.19
CA TYR A 258 -11.69 -5.19 17.38
C TYR A 258 -10.87 -6.04 16.40
N ALA A 259 -10.01 -5.40 15.61
CA ALA A 259 -9.19 -6.10 14.62
C ALA A 259 -8.26 -7.15 15.27
N ALA A 260 -7.65 -6.84 16.41
CA ALA A 260 -6.79 -7.78 17.14
C ALA A 260 -7.59 -8.96 17.70
N THR A 261 -8.70 -8.68 18.39
CA THR A 261 -9.49 -9.72 19.07
C THR A 261 -10.25 -10.61 18.08
N VAL A 262 -10.77 -10.08 16.98
CA VAL A 262 -11.39 -10.91 15.93
C VAL A 262 -10.42 -11.94 15.37
N GLY A 263 -9.14 -11.58 15.20
CA GLY A 263 -8.09 -12.49 14.75
C GLY A 263 -7.86 -13.68 15.70
N GLU A 264 -8.06 -13.48 17.01
CA GLU A 264 -7.93 -14.55 18.02
C GLU A 264 -9.07 -15.58 17.94
N PHE A 265 -10.29 -15.15 17.56
CA PHE A 265 -11.48 -16.00 17.57
C PHE A 265 -11.91 -16.55 16.19
N LEU A 266 -11.40 -15.99 15.08
CA LEU A 266 -11.84 -16.28 13.70
C LEU A 266 -11.75 -17.76 13.26
N GLY A 267 -11.04 -18.62 14.00
CA GLY A 267 -10.95 -20.06 13.72
C GLY A 267 -11.57 -20.97 14.79
N GLU A 268 -11.99 -20.43 15.93
CA GLU A 268 -12.49 -21.21 17.08
C GLU A 268 -13.99 -21.03 17.31
N ASP A 269 -14.54 -19.90 16.87
CA ASP A 269 -15.92 -19.51 17.16
C ASP A 269 -16.70 -19.16 15.88
N GLU A 270 -17.57 -20.07 15.46
CA GLU A 270 -18.39 -19.93 14.25
C GLU A 270 -19.34 -18.72 14.32
N GLU A 271 -19.83 -18.36 15.50
CA GLU A 271 -20.76 -17.24 15.69
C GLU A 271 -20.04 -15.89 15.47
N ILE A 272 -18.83 -15.75 16.04
CA ILE A 272 -17.98 -14.57 15.83
C ILE A 272 -17.57 -14.46 14.36
N ALA A 273 -17.21 -15.58 13.73
CA ALA A 273 -16.83 -15.62 12.32
C ALA A 273 -18.00 -15.19 11.41
N ALA A 274 -19.20 -15.71 11.66
CA ALA A 274 -20.39 -15.34 10.90
C ALA A 274 -20.72 -13.84 11.01
N LYS A 275 -20.67 -13.27 12.22
CA LYS A 275 -20.90 -11.83 12.42
C LYS A 275 -19.77 -10.98 11.84
N ALA A 276 -18.52 -11.44 11.91
CA ALA A 276 -17.38 -10.75 11.30
C ALA A 276 -17.53 -10.68 9.78
N GLN A 277 -17.94 -11.79 9.16
CA GLN A 277 -18.26 -11.84 7.73
C GLN A 277 -19.40 -10.88 7.38
N GLU A 278 -20.48 -10.87 8.16
CA GLU A 278 -21.61 -9.95 7.94
C GLU A 278 -21.18 -8.47 8.03
N ILE A 279 -20.34 -8.11 9.00
CA ILE A 279 -19.76 -6.77 9.08
C ILE A 279 -18.91 -6.48 7.85
N ASP A 280 -18.03 -7.40 7.45
CA ASP A 280 -17.17 -7.23 6.28
C ASP A 280 -18.00 -7.00 5.00
N GLU A 281 -19.07 -7.76 4.81
CA GLU A 281 -20.03 -7.57 3.71
C GLU A 281 -20.66 -6.16 3.75
N LEU A 282 -21.11 -5.71 4.92
CA LEU A 282 -21.72 -4.38 5.11
C LEU A 282 -20.73 -3.21 4.89
N ILE A 283 -19.46 -3.39 5.26
CA ILE A 283 -18.42 -2.35 5.14
C ILE A 283 -17.57 -2.48 3.87
N SER A 284 -17.75 -3.54 3.10
CA SER A 284 -17.05 -3.73 1.84
C SER A 284 -17.44 -2.63 0.84
N TRP A 285 -16.61 -2.46 -0.19
CA TRP A 285 -16.95 -1.65 -1.37
C TRP A 285 -18.35 -1.99 -1.91
N GLY A 286 -18.77 -3.24 -1.69
CA GLY A 286 -20.11 -3.72 -1.93
C GLY A 286 -20.31 -4.08 -3.39
N THR A 287 -21.35 -4.86 -3.59
CA THR A 287 -21.90 -5.10 -4.91
C THR A 287 -23.14 -4.23 -5.10
N LEU A 288 -23.37 -3.81 -6.34
CA LEU A 288 -24.45 -2.92 -6.73
C LEU A 288 -25.64 -3.76 -7.19
N GLY A 289 -26.80 -3.51 -6.59
CA GLY A 289 -28.09 -4.01 -7.03
C GLY A 289 -28.23 -5.55 -7.09
N PRO A 290 -29.30 -6.06 -7.71
CA PRO A 290 -29.63 -7.49 -7.69
C PRO A 290 -28.66 -8.40 -8.47
N LEU A 291 -27.87 -7.86 -9.40
CA LEU A 291 -26.86 -8.61 -10.17
C LEU A 291 -25.49 -8.66 -9.48
N ALA A 292 -25.37 -8.07 -8.29
CA ALA A 292 -24.15 -8.04 -7.51
C ALA A 292 -22.93 -7.51 -8.31
N PHE A 293 -23.12 -6.43 -9.07
CA PHE A 293 -22.03 -5.83 -9.85
C PHE A 293 -21.10 -4.99 -8.98
N GLU A 294 -19.80 -5.22 -9.05
CA GLU A 294 -18.84 -4.34 -8.40
C GLU A 294 -18.79 -2.97 -9.07
N LYS A 295 -18.90 -1.91 -8.25
CA LYS A 295 -18.88 -0.51 -8.71
C LYS A 295 -17.53 -0.17 -9.35
N GLY A 296 -17.57 0.36 -10.57
CA GLY A 296 -16.40 0.88 -11.28
C GLY A 296 -15.48 -0.18 -11.89
N THR A 297 -15.66 -1.45 -11.55
CA THR A 297 -14.83 -2.57 -12.06
C THR A 297 -15.61 -3.52 -12.95
N THR A 298 -16.93 -3.63 -12.77
CA THR A 298 -17.75 -4.52 -13.61
C THR A 298 -18.05 -3.87 -14.95
N CYS A 299 -17.49 -4.45 -16.02
CA CYS A 299 -17.83 -4.09 -17.38
C CYS A 299 -19.05 -4.88 -17.86
N VAL A 300 -20.02 -4.17 -18.44
CA VAL A 300 -21.28 -4.73 -18.93
C VAL A 300 -21.51 -4.36 -20.38
N GLU A 301 -22.18 -5.25 -21.10
CA GLU A 301 -22.73 -5.00 -22.42
C GLU A 301 -24.23 -4.70 -22.31
N VAL A 302 -24.66 -3.62 -22.97
CA VAL A 302 -26.07 -3.27 -23.09
C VAL A 302 -26.71 -4.14 -24.16
N PHE A 303 -27.84 -4.76 -23.87
CA PHE A 303 -28.58 -5.58 -24.83
C PHE A 303 -30.08 -5.52 -24.60
N GLY A 304 -30.87 -6.02 -25.56
CA GLY A 304 -32.32 -6.21 -25.40
C GLY A 304 -33.17 -4.93 -25.42
N LEU A 305 -32.61 -3.76 -25.74
CA LEU A 305 -33.40 -2.54 -25.84
C LEU A 305 -34.18 -2.48 -27.16
N GLU A 306 -35.49 -2.23 -27.08
CA GLU A 306 -36.40 -2.22 -28.25
C GLU A 306 -36.75 -0.82 -28.77
N SER A 307 -36.60 0.22 -27.95
CA SER A 307 -36.85 1.60 -28.37
C SER A 307 -35.88 2.02 -29.48
N GLU A 308 -36.27 2.96 -30.33
CA GLU A 308 -35.43 3.41 -31.46
C GLU A 308 -34.06 3.95 -30.99
N THR A 309 -34.07 4.78 -29.94
CA THR A 309 -32.85 5.29 -29.31
C THR A 309 -32.10 4.20 -28.52
N GLY A 310 -32.82 3.26 -27.91
CA GLY A 310 -32.24 2.15 -27.15
C GLY A 310 -31.54 1.12 -28.02
N ARG A 311 -32.08 0.82 -29.20
CA ARG A 311 -31.48 -0.11 -30.16
C ARG A 311 -30.08 0.30 -30.58
N GLN A 312 -29.80 1.59 -30.66
CA GLN A 312 -28.47 2.13 -30.96
C GLN A 312 -27.45 1.90 -29.82
N MET A 313 -27.92 1.64 -28.61
CA MET A 313 -27.09 1.33 -27.45
C MET A 313 -26.81 -0.16 -27.29
N ASN A 314 -27.58 -1.04 -27.95
CA ASN A 314 -27.31 -2.47 -27.91
C ASN A 314 -25.91 -2.77 -28.49
N GLY A 315 -25.14 -3.59 -27.77
CA GLY A 315 -23.74 -3.87 -28.07
C GLY A 315 -22.76 -2.80 -27.60
N GLN A 316 -23.20 -1.69 -26.98
CA GLN A 316 -22.29 -0.76 -26.32
C GLN A 316 -21.82 -1.36 -24.98
N LYS A 317 -20.55 -1.15 -24.67
CA LYS A 317 -19.90 -1.60 -23.44
C LYS A 317 -19.65 -0.41 -22.52
N GLY A 318 -19.76 -0.63 -21.22
CA GLY A 318 -19.50 0.38 -20.22
C GLY A 318 -19.35 -0.17 -18.81
N LEU A 319 -19.06 0.71 -17.86
CA LEU A 319 -18.87 0.36 -16.46
C LEU A 319 -20.10 0.66 -15.62
N VAL A 320 -20.41 -0.22 -14.69
CA VAL A 320 -21.47 0.03 -13.72
C VAL A 320 -20.96 1.01 -12.65
N THR A 321 -21.56 2.20 -12.57
CA THR A 321 -21.14 3.26 -11.64
C THR A 321 -22.02 3.33 -10.39
N LYS A 322 -23.32 3.02 -10.51
CA LYS A 322 -24.27 3.16 -9.40
C LYS A 322 -25.48 2.25 -9.56
N TRP A 323 -26.07 1.82 -8.45
CA TRP A 323 -27.42 1.25 -8.40
C TRP A 323 -28.40 2.31 -7.88
N LEU A 324 -29.44 2.59 -8.66
CA LEU A 324 -30.52 3.52 -8.31
C LEU A 324 -31.71 2.70 -7.81
N ALA A 325 -31.72 2.38 -6.51
CA ALA A 325 -32.72 1.52 -5.88
C ALA A 325 -34.16 1.99 -6.14
N GLU A 326 -34.42 3.30 -6.06
CA GLU A 326 -35.75 3.88 -6.32
C GLU A 326 -36.28 3.63 -7.73
N LYS A 327 -35.39 3.47 -8.71
CA LYS A 327 -35.73 3.28 -10.12
C LYS A 327 -35.54 1.84 -10.58
N GLU A 328 -35.02 0.99 -9.70
CA GLU A 328 -34.57 -0.39 -9.99
C GLU A 328 -33.69 -0.44 -11.25
N ARG A 329 -32.73 0.49 -11.34
CA ARG A 329 -31.84 0.65 -12.52
C ARG A 329 -30.40 0.83 -12.12
N TYR A 330 -29.52 0.30 -12.95
CA TYR A 330 -28.09 0.59 -12.91
C TYR A 330 -27.77 1.84 -13.71
N GLU A 331 -26.92 2.69 -13.18
CA GLU A 331 -26.21 3.69 -13.97
C GLU A 331 -24.96 3.05 -14.58
N VAL A 332 -24.83 3.16 -15.90
CA VAL A 332 -23.74 2.59 -16.69
C VAL A 332 -23.05 3.68 -17.49
N GLN A 333 -21.74 3.80 -17.34
CA GLN A 333 -20.89 4.74 -18.05
C GLN A 333 -20.41 4.11 -19.37
N LEU A 334 -20.96 4.53 -20.50
CA LEU A 334 -20.65 3.98 -21.84
C LEU A 334 -19.44 4.65 -22.52
N GLY A 335 -18.94 5.75 -21.94
CA GLY A 335 -17.81 6.56 -22.42
C GLY A 335 -17.56 7.72 -21.43
N PRO A 336 -16.59 8.61 -21.63
CA PRO A 336 -16.21 9.63 -20.63
C PRO A 336 -17.38 10.55 -20.22
N ASP A 337 -18.23 10.94 -21.18
CA ASP A 337 -19.31 11.92 -20.94
C ASP A 337 -20.73 11.31 -21.03
N LYS A 338 -20.84 9.98 -21.09
CA LYS A 338 -22.12 9.30 -21.35
C LYS A 338 -22.47 8.28 -20.27
N ALA A 339 -23.31 8.70 -19.33
CA ALA A 339 -23.97 7.82 -18.36
C ALA A 339 -25.42 7.51 -18.80
N VAL A 340 -25.86 6.26 -18.65
CA VAL A 340 -27.23 5.83 -18.96
C VAL A 340 -27.81 4.98 -17.84
N THR A 341 -29.14 5.03 -17.64
CA THR A 341 -29.81 4.24 -16.60
C THR A 341 -30.57 3.05 -17.20
N LEU A 342 -30.11 1.84 -16.91
CA LEU A 342 -30.55 0.60 -17.54
C LEU A 342 -31.13 -0.37 -16.51
N LYS A 343 -32.18 -1.10 -16.91
CA LYS A 343 -32.72 -2.17 -16.06
C LYS A 343 -31.73 -3.35 -16.04
N PRO A 344 -31.70 -4.14 -14.96
CA PRO A 344 -30.89 -5.36 -14.87
C PRO A 344 -31.04 -6.29 -16.09
N ALA A 345 -32.26 -6.48 -16.59
CA ALA A 345 -32.54 -7.36 -17.74
C ALA A 345 -31.92 -6.89 -19.08
N ASN A 346 -31.39 -5.67 -19.15
CA ASN A 346 -30.73 -5.13 -20.36
C ASN A 346 -29.21 -5.08 -20.23
N LEU A 347 -28.64 -5.73 -19.20
CA LEU A 347 -27.21 -5.70 -18.90
C LEU A 347 -26.66 -7.11 -18.80
N ARG A 348 -25.61 -7.39 -19.59
CA ARG A 348 -24.87 -8.64 -19.57
C ARG A 348 -23.48 -8.36 -19.00
N ARG A 349 -23.07 -9.06 -17.95
CA ARG A 349 -21.68 -8.99 -17.46
C ARG A 349 -20.75 -9.52 -18.55
N LEU A 350 -19.66 -8.81 -18.80
CA LEU A 350 -18.58 -9.31 -19.64
C LEU A 350 -17.62 -10.12 -18.79
N GLU A 351 -17.31 -11.33 -19.25
CA GLU A 351 -16.23 -12.13 -18.68
C GLU A 351 -14.86 -11.52 -19.03
N ASP A 352 -13.82 -11.84 -18.26
CA ASP A 352 -12.50 -11.21 -18.41
C ASP A 352 -11.92 -11.40 -19.83
N ARG A 353 -12.11 -12.59 -20.43
CA ARG A 353 -11.73 -12.85 -21.83
C ARG A 353 -12.47 -11.92 -22.80
N GLU A 354 -13.79 -11.81 -22.69
CA GLU A 354 -14.60 -10.95 -23.57
C GLU A 354 -14.25 -9.47 -23.40
N ARG A 355 -14.02 -9.06 -22.15
CA ARG A 355 -13.58 -7.71 -21.78
C ARG A 355 -12.23 -7.38 -22.40
N LEU A 356 -11.24 -8.28 -22.31
CA LEU A 356 -9.93 -8.11 -22.92
C LEU A 356 -10.03 -8.00 -24.44
N LEU A 357 -10.80 -8.88 -25.09
CA LEU A 357 -11.00 -8.82 -26.54
C LEU A 357 -11.63 -7.49 -26.98
N CYS A 358 -12.66 -7.02 -26.27
CA CYS A 358 -13.28 -5.73 -26.54
C CYS A 358 -12.31 -4.57 -26.33
N LEU A 359 -11.49 -4.62 -25.28
CA LEU A 359 -10.44 -3.65 -25.02
C LEU A 359 -9.44 -3.59 -26.18
N GLN A 360 -8.90 -4.74 -26.61
CA GLN A 360 -7.92 -4.80 -27.70
C GLN A 360 -8.48 -4.25 -29.01
N ARG A 361 -9.73 -4.61 -29.36
CA ARG A 361 -10.41 -4.06 -30.54
C ARG A 361 -10.58 -2.54 -30.46
N ALA A 362 -10.99 -2.02 -29.30
CA ALA A 362 -11.15 -0.59 -29.11
C ALA A 362 -9.82 0.18 -29.18
N LEU A 363 -8.74 -0.41 -28.66
CA LEU A 363 -7.39 0.14 -28.78
C LEU A 363 -6.95 0.17 -30.26
N VAL A 364 -7.13 -0.93 -30.99
CA VAL A 364 -6.83 -1.00 -32.44
C VAL A 364 -7.62 0.05 -33.22
N GLU A 365 -8.93 0.15 -32.98
CA GLU A 365 -9.80 1.13 -33.63
C GLU A 365 -9.31 2.56 -33.36
N THR A 366 -9.05 2.89 -32.10
CA THR A 366 -8.54 4.21 -31.68
C THR A 366 -7.22 4.54 -32.36
N MET A 367 -6.26 3.59 -32.35
CA MET A 367 -4.94 3.77 -32.94
C MET A 367 -4.96 3.83 -34.48
N SER A 368 -6.01 3.31 -35.10
CA SER A 368 -6.21 3.34 -36.56
C SER A 368 -6.86 4.63 -37.06
N THR A 369 -7.42 5.46 -36.18
CA THR A 369 -8.03 6.75 -36.58
C THR A 369 -7.01 7.69 -37.21
N LYS A 370 -7.43 8.55 -38.14
CA LYS A 370 -6.50 9.45 -38.85
C LYS A 370 -5.85 10.47 -37.91
N GLU A 371 -6.61 10.90 -36.91
CA GLU A 371 -6.23 11.83 -35.85
C GLU A 371 -5.09 11.28 -35.00
N VAL A 372 -5.01 9.95 -34.85
CA VAL A 372 -3.98 9.26 -34.06
C VAL A 372 -2.85 8.74 -34.95
N ALA A 373 -3.17 8.13 -36.09
CA ALA A 373 -2.21 7.58 -37.04
C ALA A 373 -1.31 8.67 -37.66
N GLY A 374 -1.83 9.87 -37.91
CA GLY A 374 -1.05 11.00 -38.43
C GLY A 374 0.12 11.39 -37.52
N PRO A 375 -0.13 11.71 -36.23
CA PRO A 375 0.92 11.93 -35.22
C PRO A 375 1.89 10.75 -35.08
N ILE A 376 1.42 9.50 -35.06
CA ILE A 376 2.33 8.33 -34.99
C ILE A 376 3.27 8.32 -36.21
N ASN A 377 2.73 8.50 -37.42
CA ASN A 377 3.55 8.57 -38.63
C ASN A 377 4.53 9.74 -38.62
N LYS A 378 4.16 10.86 -38.00
CA LYS A 378 5.09 11.98 -37.76
C LYS A 378 6.20 11.56 -36.80
N LEU A 379 5.89 10.92 -35.67
CA LEU A 379 6.88 10.38 -34.74
C LEU A 379 7.82 9.38 -35.42
N ARG A 380 7.29 8.49 -36.27
CA ARG A 380 8.10 7.53 -37.04
C ARG A 380 9.10 8.24 -37.97
N ARG A 381 8.74 9.38 -38.55
CA ARG A 381 9.61 10.18 -39.43
C ARG A 381 10.66 10.99 -38.65
N GLU A 382 10.26 11.59 -37.53
CA GLU A 382 11.11 12.50 -36.75
C GLU A 382 12.09 11.77 -35.82
N ALA A 383 11.74 10.57 -35.38
CA ALA A 383 12.65 9.75 -34.58
C ALA A 383 13.85 9.30 -35.42
N THR A 384 15.05 9.45 -34.87
CA THR A 384 16.30 8.97 -35.47
C THR A 384 16.73 7.62 -34.88
N THR A 385 16.19 7.24 -33.72
CA THR A 385 16.50 6.00 -33.01
C THR A 385 15.24 5.34 -32.46
N SER A 386 15.28 4.02 -32.28
CA SER A 386 14.15 3.25 -31.74
C SER A 386 13.83 3.68 -30.31
N LEU A 387 14.86 4.00 -29.52
CA LEU A 387 14.70 4.52 -28.16
C LEU A 387 13.96 5.88 -28.14
N GLN A 388 14.29 6.79 -29.06
CA GLN A 388 13.60 8.08 -29.17
C GLN A 388 12.14 7.88 -29.58
N PHE A 389 11.88 7.01 -30.56
CA PHE A 389 10.53 6.65 -30.98
C PHE A 389 9.75 6.03 -29.81
N GLY A 390 10.30 5.02 -29.13
CA GLY A 390 9.66 4.33 -28.01
C GLY A 390 9.29 5.26 -26.86
N ARG A 391 10.19 6.19 -26.48
CA ARG A 391 9.88 7.22 -25.45
C ARG A 391 8.76 8.16 -25.88
N ALA A 392 8.80 8.65 -27.12
CA ALA A 392 7.76 9.53 -27.63
C ALA A 392 6.42 8.80 -27.79
N MET A 393 6.45 7.55 -28.24
CA MET A 393 5.30 6.68 -28.43
C MET A 393 4.66 6.31 -27.09
N ALA A 394 5.45 6.00 -26.05
CA ALA A 394 4.93 5.74 -24.70
C ALA A 394 4.15 6.95 -24.15
N LYS A 395 4.68 8.16 -24.31
CA LYS A 395 3.99 9.40 -23.89
C LYS A 395 2.69 9.61 -24.69
N PHE A 396 2.74 9.37 -26.00
CA PHE A 396 1.60 9.54 -26.89
C PHE A 396 0.48 8.51 -26.62
N THR A 397 0.84 7.24 -26.46
CA THR A 397 -0.10 6.15 -26.17
C THR A 397 -0.74 6.31 -24.80
N ALA A 398 -0.01 6.74 -23.77
CA ALA A 398 -0.58 7.03 -22.46
C ALA A 398 -1.75 8.03 -22.52
N THR A 399 -1.62 9.07 -23.36
CA THR A 399 -2.69 10.09 -23.53
C THR A 399 -3.85 9.56 -24.38
N THR A 400 -3.56 8.73 -25.38
CA THR A 400 -4.54 8.28 -26.38
C THR A 400 -5.33 7.05 -25.94
N MET A 401 -4.66 6.10 -25.27
CA MET A 401 -5.24 4.84 -24.82
C MET A 401 -5.91 4.97 -23.44
N GLY A 402 -5.53 5.97 -22.64
CA GLY A 402 -6.10 6.22 -21.30
C GLY A 402 -7.63 6.21 -21.27
N PRO A 403 -8.33 6.99 -22.12
CA PRO A 403 -9.79 6.99 -22.18
C PRO A 403 -10.40 5.63 -22.56
N VAL A 404 -9.68 4.81 -23.33
CA VAL A 404 -10.13 3.45 -23.67
C VAL A 404 -10.02 2.55 -22.44
N PHE A 405 -8.89 2.57 -21.74
CA PHE A 405 -8.72 1.83 -20.48
C PHE A 405 -9.76 2.24 -19.43
N GLU A 406 -10.00 3.54 -19.25
CA GLU A 406 -11.03 4.08 -18.36
C GLU A 406 -12.43 3.58 -18.71
N ARG A 407 -12.78 3.55 -20.01
CA ARG A 407 -14.08 3.02 -20.48
C ARG A 407 -14.29 1.56 -20.12
N PHE A 408 -13.22 0.77 -20.09
CA PHE A 408 -13.27 -0.64 -19.70
C PHE A 408 -12.97 -0.86 -18.23
N GLY A 409 -12.64 0.17 -17.44
CA GLY A 409 -12.37 0.10 -15.99
C GLY A 409 -11.16 -0.74 -15.64
N VAL A 410 -10.15 -0.69 -16.50
CA VAL A 410 -8.91 -1.46 -16.41
C VAL A 410 -7.73 -0.51 -16.53
N ASP A 411 -6.54 -1.00 -16.23
CA ASP A 411 -5.29 -0.31 -16.49
C ASP A 411 -4.33 -1.20 -17.31
N GLY A 412 -3.12 -0.69 -17.58
CA GLY A 412 -2.10 -1.44 -18.31
C GLY A 412 -1.62 -2.69 -17.58
N ALA A 413 -1.67 -2.71 -16.24
CA ALA A 413 -1.27 -3.87 -15.46
C ALA A 413 -2.29 -5.00 -15.60
N TRP A 414 -3.59 -4.68 -15.52
CA TRP A 414 -4.67 -5.62 -15.82
C TRP A 414 -4.55 -6.17 -17.24
N GLN A 415 -4.32 -5.30 -18.24
CA GLN A 415 -4.17 -5.74 -19.63
C GLN A 415 -2.99 -6.72 -19.77
N ALA A 416 -1.84 -6.41 -19.19
CA ALA A 416 -0.66 -7.27 -19.25
C ALA A 416 -0.91 -8.63 -18.57
N ALA A 417 -1.54 -8.64 -17.40
CA ALA A 417 -1.90 -9.88 -16.69
C ALA A 417 -2.87 -10.74 -17.52
N MET A 418 -3.90 -10.12 -18.10
CA MET A 418 -4.88 -10.83 -18.92
C MET A 418 -4.31 -11.32 -20.25
N LEU A 419 -3.37 -10.59 -20.85
CA LEU A 419 -2.61 -11.07 -22.03
C LEU A 419 -1.73 -12.28 -21.67
N GLY A 420 -1.20 -12.36 -20.45
CA GLY A 420 -0.50 -13.55 -19.99
C GLY A 420 -1.40 -14.79 -19.88
N ILE A 421 -2.70 -14.61 -19.63
CA ILE A 421 -3.68 -15.70 -19.50
C ILE A 421 -4.33 -16.05 -20.84
N PHE A 422 -4.73 -15.06 -21.63
CA PHE A 422 -5.54 -15.23 -22.84
C PHE A 422 -4.82 -14.85 -24.13
N GLY A 423 -3.52 -14.55 -24.08
CA GLY A 423 -2.76 -14.04 -25.24
C GLY A 423 -2.61 -15.03 -26.40
N GLU A 424 -2.79 -16.33 -26.15
CA GLU A 424 -2.79 -17.38 -27.19
C GLU A 424 -4.14 -17.52 -27.92
N ASP A 425 -5.20 -16.87 -27.42
CA ASP A 425 -6.50 -16.85 -28.08
C ASP A 425 -6.40 -16.14 -29.43
N GLU A 426 -6.84 -16.78 -30.51
CA GLU A 426 -6.61 -16.31 -31.89
C GLU A 426 -7.10 -14.88 -32.14
N GLU A 427 -8.27 -14.51 -31.61
CA GLU A 427 -8.82 -13.16 -31.81
C GLU A 427 -8.10 -12.10 -31.00
N ILE A 428 -7.72 -12.43 -29.75
CA ILE A 428 -6.96 -11.53 -28.87
C ILE A 428 -5.55 -11.36 -29.42
N TRP A 429 -4.91 -12.45 -29.86
CA TRP A 429 -3.60 -12.43 -30.48
C TRP A 429 -3.59 -11.59 -31.75
N ALA A 430 -4.57 -11.78 -32.64
CA ALA A 430 -4.69 -11.01 -33.87
C ALA A 430 -4.84 -9.51 -33.60
N ALA A 431 -5.71 -9.13 -32.64
CA ALA A 431 -5.89 -7.73 -32.25
C ALA A 431 -4.63 -7.14 -31.59
N THR A 432 -3.97 -7.90 -30.72
CA THR A 432 -2.71 -7.50 -30.06
C THR A 432 -1.62 -7.28 -31.09
N LYS A 433 -1.44 -8.20 -32.04
CA LYS A 433 -0.48 -8.06 -33.13
C LYS A 433 -0.78 -6.85 -34.01
N GLN A 434 -2.04 -6.59 -34.32
CA GLN A 434 -2.42 -5.39 -35.08
C GLN A 434 -2.11 -4.11 -34.29
N LEU A 435 -2.33 -4.10 -32.97
CA LEU A 435 -1.96 -2.98 -32.12
C LEU A 435 -0.43 -2.78 -32.08
N GLU A 436 0.34 -3.86 -31.98
CA GLU A 436 1.81 -3.83 -32.07
C GLU A 436 2.26 -3.24 -33.41
N GLU A 437 1.68 -3.66 -34.54
CA GLU A 437 1.98 -3.09 -35.86
C GLU A 437 1.70 -1.57 -35.90
N LEU A 438 0.54 -1.14 -35.38
CA LEU A 438 0.13 0.26 -35.33
C LEU A 438 1.02 1.12 -34.41
N THR A 439 1.58 0.53 -33.35
CA THR A 439 2.41 1.21 -32.35
C THR A 439 3.90 1.05 -32.57
N SER A 440 4.31 0.13 -33.44
CA SER A 440 5.71 -0.09 -33.81
C SER A 440 6.28 1.08 -34.58
N TRP A 441 7.62 1.17 -34.66
CA TRP A 441 8.28 2.14 -35.51
C TRP A 441 8.02 1.91 -37.01
N GLY A 442 7.46 0.74 -37.34
CA GLY A 442 7.07 0.32 -38.68
C GLY A 442 8.12 -0.55 -39.35
N THR A 443 7.71 -1.19 -40.44
CA THR A 443 8.61 -1.93 -41.33
C THR A 443 8.90 -1.11 -42.58
N LEU A 444 10.03 -1.40 -43.23
CA LEU A 444 10.53 -0.69 -44.40
C LEU A 444 10.67 -1.64 -45.59
N GLY A 445 10.22 -1.16 -46.75
CA GLY A 445 10.39 -1.82 -48.04
C GLY A 445 9.73 -3.20 -48.17
N PRO A 446 9.98 -3.91 -49.29
CA PRO A 446 9.34 -5.18 -49.62
C PRO A 446 9.71 -6.30 -48.64
N ASP A 447 10.92 -6.26 -48.08
CA ASP A 447 11.42 -7.27 -47.14
C ASP A 447 10.86 -7.11 -45.72
N LYS A 448 10.07 -6.05 -45.47
CA LYS A 448 9.42 -5.74 -44.19
C LYS A 448 10.38 -5.69 -43.00
N TRP A 449 11.58 -5.15 -43.19
CA TRP A 449 12.53 -4.98 -42.08
C TRP A 449 12.10 -3.89 -41.12
N GLU A 450 12.27 -4.11 -39.83
CA GLU A 450 11.94 -3.11 -38.81
C GLU A 450 12.81 -1.87 -38.97
N LYS A 451 12.19 -0.68 -38.98
CA LYS A 451 12.93 0.58 -39.04
C LYS A 451 13.88 0.68 -37.85
N GLY A 452 15.14 1.03 -38.13
CA GLY A 452 16.19 1.14 -37.13
C GLY A 452 16.77 -0.17 -36.62
N CYS A 453 16.49 -1.30 -37.29
CA CYS A 453 17.26 -2.52 -37.07
C CYS A 453 18.67 -2.38 -37.67
N TYR A 454 19.57 -3.26 -37.24
CA TYR A 454 20.88 -3.43 -37.86
C TYR A 454 20.88 -4.61 -38.81
N LEU A 455 21.45 -4.40 -39.99
CA LEU A 455 21.60 -5.40 -41.04
C LEU A 455 23.08 -5.51 -41.40
N GLU A 456 23.46 -6.62 -42.01
CA GLU A 456 24.79 -6.80 -42.58
C GLU A 456 24.72 -6.58 -44.08
N VAL A 457 25.63 -5.75 -44.59
CA VAL A 457 25.82 -5.60 -46.02
C VAL A 457 26.53 -6.85 -46.55
N TYR A 458 26.02 -7.44 -47.62
CA TYR A 458 26.61 -8.63 -48.23
C TYR A 458 26.40 -8.68 -49.75
N GLY A 459 27.18 -9.53 -50.42
CA GLY A 459 27.00 -9.83 -51.84
C GLY A 459 27.31 -8.69 -52.82
N LEU A 460 27.95 -7.59 -52.38
CA LEU A 460 28.37 -6.53 -53.29
C LEU A 460 29.61 -6.96 -54.06
N THR A 461 29.57 -6.84 -55.39
CA THR A 461 30.64 -7.33 -56.29
C THR A 461 31.61 -6.24 -56.76
N SER A 462 31.18 -4.99 -56.82
CA SER A 462 32.04 -3.85 -57.18
C SER A 462 33.17 -3.66 -56.16
N GLU A 463 34.35 -3.22 -56.58
CA GLU A 463 35.51 -3.00 -55.69
C GLU A 463 35.19 -2.09 -54.49
N ALA A 464 34.46 -0.99 -54.71
CA ALA A 464 34.02 -0.10 -53.64
C ALA A 464 32.98 -0.75 -52.71
N GLY A 465 32.10 -1.59 -53.26
CA GLY A 465 31.07 -2.31 -52.51
C GLY A 465 31.60 -3.52 -51.73
N GLN A 466 32.64 -4.20 -52.22
CA GLN A 466 33.28 -5.31 -51.51
C GLN A 466 33.83 -4.86 -50.14
N LYS A 467 34.29 -3.61 -50.03
CA LYS A 467 34.71 -3.00 -48.76
C LYS A 467 33.57 -2.81 -47.74
N LEU A 468 32.33 -2.86 -48.20
CA LEU A 468 31.14 -2.79 -47.33
C LEU A 468 30.63 -4.17 -46.94
N ASN A 469 31.01 -5.25 -47.64
CA ASN A 469 30.57 -6.58 -47.27
C ASN A 469 31.08 -6.93 -45.86
N GLY A 470 30.18 -7.43 -45.01
CA GLY A 470 30.45 -7.68 -43.60
C GLY A 470 30.24 -6.48 -42.69
N MET A 471 30.00 -5.28 -43.22
CA MET A 471 29.73 -4.08 -42.43
C MET A 471 28.30 -4.12 -41.89
N ALA A 472 28.16 -3.86 -40.59
CA ALA A 472 26.86 -3.63 -39.99
C ALA A 472 26.35 -2.24 -40.34
N VAL A 473 25.08 -2.15 -40.75
CA VAL A 473 24.43 -0.91 -41.14
C VAL A 473 23.08 -0.76 -40.44
N PHE A 474 22.79 0.46 -40.00
CA PHE A 474 21.54 0.89 -39.41
C PHE A 474 20.53 1.26 -40.48
N LEU A 475 19.32 0.68 -40.43
CA LEU A 475 18.27 0.91 -41.42
C LEU A 475 17.49 2.20 -41.14
N LYS A 476 17.66 3.23 -41.98
CA LYS A 476 16.99 4.53 -41.81
C LYS A 476 15.64 4.63 -42.51
N GLY A 477 15.55 4.09 -43.72
CA GLY A 477 14.40 4.31 -44.59
C GLY A 477 14.38 3.41 -45.81
N TYR A 478 13.31 3.52 -46.59
CA TYR A 478 13.18 2.90 -47.90
C TYR A 478 12.68 3.95 -48.89
N ASP A 479 13.40 4.06 -50.01
CA ASP A 479 13.04 4.92 -51.13
C ASP A 479 12.27 4.06 -52.15
N ASP A 480 10.93 4.13 -52.10
CA ASP A 480 10.03 3.40 -53.00
C ASP A 480 10.32 3.68 -54.48
N ALA A 481 10.72 4.92 -54.82
CA ALA A 481 10.98 5.31 -56.20
C ALA A 481 12.26 4.67 -56.75
N LYS A 482 13.28 4.49 -55.89
CA LYS A 482 14.54 3.84 -56.26
C LYS A 482 14.56 2.33 -55.99
N GLY A 483 13.60 1.81 -55.24
CA GLY A 483 13.59 0.44 -54.77
C GLY A 483 14.81 0.11 -53.91
N ARG A 484 15.26 1.05 -53.07
CA ARG A 484 16.49 0.93 -52.27
C ARG A 484 16.28 1.35 -50.82
N TYR A 485 17.02 0.69 -49.94
CA TYR A 485 17.09 1.01 -48.52
C TYR A 485 18.14 2.09 -48.27
N ASP A 486 17.75 3.11 -47.53
CA ASP A 486 18.66 4.09 -46.96
C ASP A 486 19.24 3.52 -45.67
N VAL A 487 20.53 3.23 -45.70
CA VAL A 487 21.26 2.66 -44.57
C VAL A 487 22.42 3.54 -44.18
N SER A 488 22.81 3.49 -42.90
CA SER A 488 24.01 4.14 -42.39
C SER A 488 24.96 3.12 -41.81
N PRO A 489 26.28 3.23 -42.03
CA PRO A 489 27.25 2.44 -41.27
C PRO A 489 26.98 2.55 -39.76
N ALA A 490 27.06 1.43 -39.03
CA ALA A 490 26.79 1.40 -37.60
C ALA A 490 27.76 2.28 -36.78
N ASP A 491 28.95 2.53 -37.32
CA ASP A 491 30.01 3.39 -36.78
C ASP A 491 29.89 4.87 -37.19
N ASP A 492 29.18 5.17 -38.28
CA ASP A 492 28.91 6.54 -38.74
C ASP A 492 27.45 6.71 -39.19
N LEU A 493 26.59 7.04 -38.22
CA LEU A 493 25.17 7.29 -38.46
C LEU A 493 24.89 8.55 -39.29
N ASN A 494 25.90 9.38 -39.60
CA ASN A 494 25.70 10.57 -40.44
C ASN A 494 25.80 10.23 -41.93
N GLN A 495 26.60 9.23 -42.29
CA GLN A 495 26.71 8.79 -43.67
C GLN A 495 25.47 7.98 -44.08
N THR A 496 24.87 8.28 -45.22
CA THR A 496 23.74 7.51 -45.75
C THR A 496 24.12 6.88 -47.10
N LYS A 497 23.81 5.60 -47.28
CA LYS A 497 24.05 4.82 -48.49
C LYS A 497 22.75 4.17 -48.94
N ALA A 498 22.52 4.11 -50.25
CA ALA A 498 21.35 3.48 -50.84
C ALA A 498 21.69 2.08 -51.36
N LEU A 499 21.22 1.03 -50.68
CA LEU A 499 21.48 -0.37 -51.00
C LEU A 499 20.20 -1.11 -51.42
N LYS A 500 20.34 -2.15 -52.25
CA LYS A 500 19.21 -3.02 -52.59
C LYS A 500 18.93 -3.99 -51.44
N GLY A 501 17.69 -4.48 -51.37
CA GLY A 501 17.29 -5.52 -50.42
C GLY A 501 18.21 -6.75 -50.48
N ASP A 502 18.48 -7.24 -51.69
CA ASP A 502 19.37 -8.38 -51.94
C ASP A 502 20.82 -8.23 -51.41
N ASN A 503 21.24 -7.00 -51.07
CA ASN A 503 22.56 -6.71 -50.53
C ASN A 503 22.58 -6.51 -49.02
N LEU A 504 21.47 -6.79 -48.34
CA LEU A 504 21.29 -6.64 -46.92
C LEU A 504 20.69 -7.92 -46.34
N ARG A 505 21.28 -8.42 -45.26
CA ARG A 505 20.75 -9.59 -44.55
C ARG A 505 20.66 -9.30 -43.05
N PRO A 506 19.72 -9.94 -42.33
CA PRO A 506 19.70 -9.85 -40.88
C PRO A 506 21.04 -10.27 -40.29
N ILE A 507 21.53 -9.52 -39.31
CA ILE A 507 22.66 -9.97 -38.50
C ILE A 507 22.13 -11.08 -37.59
N PRO A 508 22.71 -12.30 -37.62
CA PRO A 508 22.30 -13.37 -36.73
C PRO A 508 22.33 -12.90 -35.28
N VAL A 509 21.21 -13.07 -34.56
CA VAL A 509 21.15 -12.80 -33.12
C VAL A 509 21.74 -14.02 -32.42
N ARG A 510 22.74 -13.80 -31.58
CA ARG A 510 23.30 -14.82 -30.70
C ARG A 510 22.56 -14.76 -29.37
N GLU A 511 21.95 -15.87 -28.98
CA GLU A 511 21.38 -16.06 -27.64
C GLU A 511 22.31 -16.94 -26.81
N PHE A 512 22.34 -16.77 -25.48
CA PHE A 512 23.05 -17.70 -24.62
C PHE A 512 22.28 -19.02 -24.51
N SER A 513 23.00 -20.14 -24.41
CA SER A 513 22.40 -21.47 -24.25
C SER A 513 21.77 -21.70 -22.87
N GLY A 514 22.14 -20.87 -21.89
CA GLY A 514 21.65 -20.93 -20.51
C GLY A 514 22.35 -19.93 -19.60
N ILE A 515 21.91 -19.88 -18.34
CA ILE A 515 22.42 -18.94 -17.33
C ILE A 515 23.92 -19.13 -17.05
N GLU A 516 24.45 -20.35 -17.17
CA GLU A 516 25.87 -20.64 -16.98
C GLU A 516 26.74 -19.96 -18.05
N GLU A 517 26.35 -20.03 -19.32
CA GLU A 517 27.07 -19.36 -20.42
C GLU A 517 26.99 -17.84 -20.26
N ALA A 518 25.81 -17.32 -19.92
CA ALA A 518 25.61 -15.89 -19.65
C ALA A 518 26.46 -15.41 -18.45
N THR A 519 26.59 -16.24 -17.41
CA THR A 519 27.42 -15.93 -16.24
C THR A 519 28.90 -15.94 -16.59
N HIS A 520 29.38 -16.93 -17.35
CA HIS A 520 30.76 -16.94 -17.85
C HIS A 520 31.06 -15.72 -18.71
N PHE A 521 30.08 -15.27 -19.51
CA PHE A 521 30.19 -14.05 -20.29
C PHE A 521 30.33 -12.81 -19.40
N GLN A 522 29.48 -12.64 -18.39
CA GLN A 522 29.59 -11.55 -17.42
C GLN A 522 30.94 -11.54 -16.70
N LEU A 523 31.44 -12.71 -16.25
CA LEU A 523 32.73 -12.83 -15.60
C LEU A 523 33.88 -12.41 -16.52
N ALA A 524 33.82 -12.77 -17.80
CA ALA A 524 34.80 -12.33 -18.79
C ALA A 524 34.74 -10.81 -19.03
N LEU A 525 33.56 -10.18 -18.97
CA LEU A 525 33.46 -8.71 -18.99
C LEU A 525 34.06 -8.07 -17.75
N ILE A 526 33.80 -8.60 -16.56
CA ILE A 526 34.38 -8.12 -15.30
C ILE A 526 35.92 -8.24 -15.34
N GLU A 527 36.44 -9.36 -15.82
CA GLU A 527 37.88 -9.55 -16.04
C GLU A 527 38.45 -8.47 -16.99
N ALA A 528 37.78 -8.24 -18.13
CA ALA A 528 38.18 -7.20 -19.08
C ALA A 528 38.16 -5.78 -18.47
N TYR A 529 37.18 -5.46 -17.64
CA TYR A 529 37.06 -4.14 -16.99
C TYR A 529 37.97 -3.98 -15.76
N THR A 530 38.40 -5.08 -15.14
CA THR A 530 39.35 -5.05 -14.02
C THR A 530 40.81 -4.98 -14.47
N ALA A 531 41.08 -5.23 -15.75
CA ALA A 531 42.41 -5.12 -16.31
C ALA A 531 43.05 -3.75 -15.99
N PRO A 532 44.36 -3.68 -15.68
CA PRO A 532 45.01 -2.42 -15.30
C PRO A 532 44.79 -1.28 -16.31
N GLN A 533 44.81 -1.60 -17.60
CA GLN A 533 44.60 -0.65 -18.69
C GLN A 533 43.17 -0.09 -18.70
N ALA A 534 42.17 -0.92 -18.40
CA ALA A 534 40.78 -0.48 -18.29
C ALA A 534 40.59 0.42 -17.07
N LYS A 535 41.20 0.07 -15.93
CA LYS A 535 41.16 0.91 -14.71
C LYS A 535 41.79 2.28 -14.94
N GLU A 536 42.99 2.33 -15.51
CA GLU A 536 43.67 3.60 -15.84
C GLU A 536 42.82 4.47 -16.77
N MET A 537 42.18 3.86 -17.79
CA MET A 537 41.27 4.57 -18.67
C MET A 537 40.02 5.07 -17.93
N LEU A 538 39.40 4.27 -17.05
CA LEU A 538 38.22 4.69 -16.28
C LEU A 538 38.55 5.86 -15.36
N ASP A 539 39.70 5.81 -14.68
CA ASP A 539 40.15 6.88 -13.78
C ASP A 539 40.47 8.17 -14.55
N ALA A 540 41.08 8.06 -15.73
CA ALA A 540 41.32 9.18 -16.63
C ALA A 540 39.99 9.81 -17.11
N LEU A 541 38.98 9.01 -17.45
CA LEU A 541 37.67 9.52 -17.85
C LEU A 541 36.94 10.20 -16.69
N LYS A 542 36.97 9.60 -15.49
CA LYS A 542 36.34 10.17 -14.27
C LYS A 542 36.94 11.51 -13.88
N SER A 543 38.26 11.69 -14.05
CA SER A 543 38.95 12.94 -13.71
C SER A 543 38.77 14.05 -14.77
N THR A 544 38.51 13.70 -16.02
CA THR A 544 38.45 14.67 -17.14
C THR A 544 37.03 15.06 -17.54
N CYS A 545 36.02 14.25 -17.22
CA CYS A 545 34.64 14.52 -17.60
C CYS A 545 33.92 15.37 -16.54
N PRO A 546 33.36 16.54 -16.90
CA PRO A 546 32.78 17.48 -15.92
C PRO A 546 31.44 17.01 -15.32
N ASN A 547 30.78 16.03 -15.95
CA ASN A 547 29.55 15.43 -15.44
C ASN A 547 29.31 14.04 -16.06
N MET A 548 28.27 13.36 -15.56
CA MET A 548 27.90 12.01 -15.98
C MET A 548 27.59 11.89 -17.48
N GLN A 549 26.96 12.90 -18.10
CA GLN A 549 26.60 12.84 -19.52
C GLN A 549 27.84 12.83 -20.42
N TYR A 550 28.83 13.67 -20.12
CA TYR A 550 30.12 13.67 -20.84
C TYR A 550 30.89 12.37 -20.59
N TYR A 551 30.88 11.88 -19.34
CA TYR A 551 31.49 10.61 -18.97
C TYR A 551 30.92 9.44 -19.79
N LEU A 552 29.59 9.28 -19.85
CA LEU A 552 28.95 8.22 -20.62
C LEU A 552 29.26 8.30 -22.12
N THR A 553 29.29 9.52 -22.67
CA THR A 553 29.60 9.76 -24.08
C THR A 553 31.02 9.35 -24.42
N ALA A 554 31.98 9.67 -23.54
CA ALA A 554 33.39 9.31 -23.71
C ALA A 554 33.69 7.84 -23.40
N LEU A 555 32.96 7.26 -22.43
CA LEU A 555 33.11 5.87 -22.00
C LEU A 555 32.73 4.88 -23.11
N LYS A 556 31.59 5.11 -23.77
CA LYS A 556 30.99 4.15 -24.72
C LYS A 556 31.94 3.63 -25.81
N PRO A 557 32.64 4.48 -26.59
CA PRO A 557 33.56 3.98 -27.63
C PRO A 557 34.80 3.28 -27.05
N ARG A 558 35.24 3.67 -25.85
CA ARG A 558 36.42 3.08 -25.20
C ARG A 558 36.10 1.72 -24.58
N LEU A 559 34.92 1.59 -23.98
CA LEU A 559 34.44 0.35 -23.39
C LEU A 559 34.36 -0.76 -24.43
N LEU A 560 33.94 -0.43 -25.66
CA LEU A 560 33.87 -1.38 -26.76
C LEU A 560 35.24 -2.01 -27.04
N GLU A 561 36.35 -1.28 -26.96
CA GLU A 561 37.69 -1.83 -27.18
C GLU A 561 38.04 -2.97 -26.20
N PHE A 562 37.60 -2.87 -24.94
CA PHE A 562 37.77 -3.93 -23.95
C PHE A 562 36.76 -5.06 -24.10
N GLN A 563 35.59 -4.78 -24.65
CA GLN A 563 34.55 -5.79 -24.88
C GLN A 563 34.80 -6.63 -26.13
N LYS A 564 35.46 -6.10 -27.18
CA LYS A 564 35.67 -6.80 -28.46
C LYS A 564 36.20 -8.23 -28.30
N PRO A 565 37.28 -8.50 -27.53
CA PRO A 565 37.78 -9.86 -27.36
C PRO A 565 36.77 -10.79 -26.66
N VAL A 566 35.98 -10.23 -25.72
CA VAL A 566 34.93 -10.97 -25.01
C VAL A 566 33.76 -11.27 -25.94
N LEU A 567 33.31 -10.29 -26.73
CA LEU A 567 32.24 -10.45 -27.72
C LEU A 567 32.61 -11.55 -28.72
N GLU A 568 33.80 -11.48 -29.32
CA GLU A 568 34.31 -12.50 -30.26
C GLU A 568 34.37 -13.89 -29.63
N ARG A 569 34.90 -14.00 -28.41
CA ARG A 569 35.03 -15.26 -27.67
C ARG A 569 33.70 -15.98 -27.49
N PHE A 570 32.61 -15.24 -27.37
CA PHE A 570 31.25 -15.79 -27.16
C PHE A 570 30.37 -15.74 -28.42
N GLY A 571 30.97 -15.50 -29.59
CA GLY A 571 30.26 -15.55 -30.88
C GLY A 571 29.40 -14.34 -31.19
N PHE A 572 29.60 -13.22 -30.47
CA PHE A 572 29.05 -11.92 -30.83
C PHE A 572 29.99 -11.17 -31.78
N ARG A 573 29.47 -10.18 -32.50
CA ARG A 573 30.29 -9.32 -33.34
C ARG A 573 31.17 -8.38 -32.49
N PRO A 574 32.44 -8.14 -32.85
CA PRO A 574 33.33 -7.18 -32.17
C PRO A 574 33.01 -5.72 -32.52
N ASP A 575 31.73 -5.35 -32.53
CA ASP A 575 31.29 -4.01 -32.91
C ASP A 575 30.13 -3.55 -32.02
N PHE A 576 29.67 -2.32 -32.27
CA PHE A 576 28.58 -1.73 -31.51
C PHE A 576 27.27 -2.55 -31.62
N VAL A 577 27.07 -3.26 -32.72
CA VAL A 577 25.88 -4.11 -32.90
C VAL A 577 25.99 -5.37 -32.07
N GLY A 578 27.16 -5.99 -32.02
CA GLY A 578 27.42 -7.10 -31.11
C GLY A 578 27.22 -6.73 -29.65
N GLN A 579 27.61 -5.52 -29.23
CA GLN A 579 27.32 -5.00 -27.89
C GLN A 579 25.80 -4.88 -27.65
N GLN A 580 25.01 -4.41 -28.61
CA GLN A 580 23.56 -4.33 -28.46
C GLN A 580 22.89 -5.71 -28.43
N HIS A 581 23.32 -6.63 -29.30
CA HIS A 581 22.84 -8.01 -29.31
C HIS A 581 23.17 -8.72 -27.99
N MET A 582 24.37 -8.49 -27.46
CA MET A 582 24.78 -8.95 -26.13
C MET A 582 23.83 -8.45 -25.05
N GLN A 583 23.53 -7.15 -24.98
CA GLN A 583 22.60 -6.61 -23.97
C GLN A 583 21.23 -7.26 -24.05
N ARG A 584 20.71 -7.48 -25.27
CA ARG A 584 19.44 -8.16 -25.47
C ARG A 584 19.49 -9.63 -25.03
N ALA A 585 20.59 -10.32 -25.32
CA ALA A 585 20.79 -11.72 -24.94
C ALA A 585 20.92 -11.91 -23.41
N LEU A 586 21.41 -10.91 -22.68
CA LEU A 586 21.50 -10.96 -21.20
C LEU A 586 20.15 -10.71 -20.51
N GLY A 587 19.21 -10.00 -21.16
CA GLY A 587 17.94 -9.56 -20.57
C GLY A 587 17.11 -10.66 -19.89
N PRO A 588 16.91 -11.84 -20.50
CA PRO A 588 16.15 -12.94 -19.88
C PRO A 588 16.72 -13.43 -18.54
N TYR A 589 18.00 -13.20 -18.26
CA TYR A 589 18.68 -13.67 -17.05
C TYR A 589 18.69 -12.63 -15.92
N GLU A 590 18.23 -11.38 -16.16
CA GLU A 590 18.15 -10.34 -15.11
C GLU A 590 17.13 -10.66 -14.00
N ALA A 591 16.26 -11.66 -14.19
CA ALA A 591 15.37 -12.15 -13.16
C ALA A 591 16.09 -13.01 -12.08
N ASP A 592 17.29 -13.52 -12.38
CA ASP A 592 18.10 -14.23 -11.40
C ASP A 592 18.82 -13.24 -10.47
N PRO A 593 18.63 -13.32 -9.13
CA PRO A 593 19.18 -12.34 -8.19
C PRO A 593 20.71 -12.26 -8.21
N GLU A 594 21.42 -13.39 -8.39
CA GLU A 594 22.88 -13.38 -8.43
C GLU A 594 23.40 -12.74 -9.72
N PHE A 595 22.79 -13.10 -10.85
CA PHE A 595 23.09 -12.52 -12.14
C PHE A 595 22.84 -11.01 -12.17
N LEU A 596 21.73 -10.56 -11.58
CA LEU A 596 21.41 -9.15 -11.42
C LEU A 596 22.42 -8.44 -10.51
N GLN A 597 22.81 -9.04 -9.39
CA GLN A 597 23.81 -8.46 -8.50
C GLN A 597 25.16 -8.27 -9.22
N ARG A 598 25.60 -9.24 -10.03
CA ARG A 598 26.83 -9.12 -10.84
C ARG A 598 26.74 -7.99 -11.88
N ASN A 599 25.57 -7.81 -12.49
CA ASN A 599 25.32 -6.66 -13.38
C ASN A 599 25.45 -5.33 -12.61
N ILE A 600 24.85 -5.24 -11.41
CA ILE A 600 24.95 -4.05 -10.55
C ILE A 600 26.41 -3.78 -10.18
N ASP A 601 27.17 -4.80 -9.78
CA ASP A 601 28.58 -4.66 -9.43
C ASP A 601 29.40 -4.17 -10.64
N THR A 602 29.12 -4.72 -11.82
CA THR A 602 29.74 -4.29 -13.09
C THR A 602 29.43 -2.83 -13.41
N GLU A 603 28.19 -2.39 -13.22
CA GLU A 603 27.78 -0.99 -13.41
C GLU A 603 28.48 -0.05 -12.42
N GLN A 604 28.60 -0.45 -11.15
CA GLN A 604 29.32 0.31 -10.13
C GLN A 604 30.81 0.46 -10.47
N MET A 605 31.45 -0.61 -10.95
CA MET A 605 32.84 -0.57 -11.40
C MET A 605 33.05 0.44 -12.53
N LEU A 606 32.11 0.47 -13.48
CA LEU A 606 32.09 1.43 -14.58
C LEU A 606 31.71 2.86 -14.13
N GLY A 607 31.41 3.07 -12.84
CA GLY A 607 31.04 4.38 -12.29
C GLY A 607 29.67 4.86 -12.76
N LEU A 608 28.78 3.94 -13.12
CA LEU A 608 27.40 4.24 -13.50
C LEU A 608 26.54 4.46 -12.24
N PRO A 609 25.50 5.31 -12.30
CA PRO A 609 24.58 5.46 -11.17
C PRO A 609 23.85 4.14 -10.91
N ALA A 610 23.58 3.83 -9.64
CA ALA A 610 22.81 2.64 -9.28
C ALA A 610 21.42 2.66 -9.96
N ARG A 611 20.99 1.51 -10.49
CA ARG A 611 19.61 1.32 -10.94
C ARG A 611 18.68 1.51 -9.73
N GLY A 612 17.73 2.44 -9.85
CA GLY A 612 16.74 2.76 -8.81
C GLY A 612 15.53 1.84 -8.86
#